data_AF-A0A816H7T9-F1
#
_entry.id   AF-A0A816H7T9-F1
#
_cell.length_a   1.000
_cell.length_b   1.000
_cell.length_c   1.000
_cell.angle_alpha   90.00
_cell.angle_beta   90.00
_cell.angle_gamma   90.00
#
_symmetry.space_group_name_H-M   'P 1'
#
loop_
_entity.id
_entity.type
_entity.pdbx_description
1 polymer ?
#
loop_
_entity_poly.entity_id
_entity_poly.type
_entity_poly.pdbx_seq_one_letter_code
_entity_poly.pdbx_strand_id
1 'polypeptide(L)'
;KFIENDWKRGGEYEGVYMSLATIHESQMKSTLQHARTEDNYAPTMAQIEQVSAEKGGASLIAAGFLIEGRLTHAKLAYLEYLGFGLQLLDDLQDVREDMKNNHRTIFTQTLAEGQPLDAPTARLIQYCYCAPAYAKFSDDQRTVSDRKTGVTLAHYVRVSMMMFSVVLVLEAASRLKEYYSKDFYRELSSLSPLTFSDLKKVRVEETIWSIVRNQWF
;
A
#
# COMPACT_ATOMS: atom_id res chain seq x y z
N LYS A 1 12.33 23.81 -2.36
CA LYS A 1 13.09 23.57 -3.62
C LYS A 1 12.11 22.95 -4.60
N PHE A 2 12.04 23.42 -5.84
CA PHE A 2 11.13 22.86 -6.86
C PHE A 2 11.73 21.59 -7.46
N ILE A 3 10.88 20.62 -7.79
CA ILE A 3 11.32 19.35 -8.41
C ILE A 3 11.97 19.62 -9.79
N GLU A 4 11.51 20.66 -10.48
CA GLU A 4 12.03 21.13 -11.76
C GLU A 4 13.53 21.51 -11.73
N ASN A 5 14.07 21.82 -10.54
CA ASN A 5 15.47 22.15 -10.39
C ASN A 5 16.38 20.93 -10.52
N ASP A 6 15.84 19.74 -10.24
CA ASP A 6 16.57 18.47 -10.27
C ASP A 6 16.11 17.57 -11.44
N TRP A 7 14.85 17.69 -11.89
CA TRP A 7 14.28 16.92 -13.00
C TRP A 7 13.53 17.83 -13.98
N LYS A 8 14.08 18.09 -15.17
CA LYS A 8 13.47 19.03 -16.15
C LYS A 8 12.14 18.49 -16.71
N ARG A 9 11.17 19.37 -16.99
CA ARG A 9 9.91 18.97 -17.64
C ARG A 9 10.14 18.47 -19.06
N GLY A 10 9.47 17.37 -19.42
CA GLY A 10 9.49 16.76 -20.76
C GLY A 10 10.67 15.81 -20.99
N GLY A 11 10.68 15.19 -22.17
CA GLY A 11 11.74 14.26 -22.57
C GLY A 11 11.81 13.03 -21.67
N GLU A 12 12.97 12.78 -21.07
CA GLU A 12 13.21 11.59 -20.24
C GLU A 12 12.44 11.56 -18.92
N TYR A 13 11.94 12.70 -18.42
CA TYR A 13 11.21 12.79 -17.15
C TYR A 13 9.70 12.91 -17.32
N GLU A 14 9.16 12.76 -18.53
CA GLU A 14 7.73 12.85 -18.79
C GLU A 14 6.92 11.91 -17.88
N GLY A 15 7.39 10.69 -17.67
CA GLY A 15 6.77 9.71 -16.77
C GLY A 15 6.67 10.20 -15.31
N VAL A 16 7.68 10.92 -14.80
CA VAL A 16 7.63 11.51 -13.45
C VAL A 16 6.50 12.52 -13.36
N TYR A 17 6.43 13.45 -14.31
CA TYR A 17 5.43 14.53 -14.30
C TYR A 17 4.01 14.02 -14.51
N MET A 18 3.81 13.03 -15.39
CA MET A 18 2.52 12.37 -15.56
C MET A 18 2.08 11.68 -14.27
N SER A 19 2.98 10.96 -13.62
CA SER A 19 2.67 10.29 -12.34
C SER A 19 2.32 11.30 -11.24
N LEU A 20 3.06 12.42 -11.14
CA LEU A 20 2.75 13.50 -10.19
C LEU A 20 1.40 14.16 -10.48
N ALA A 21 1.06 14.35 -11.74
CA ALA A 21 -0.26 14.86 -12.13
C ALA A 21 -1.37 13.88 -11.72
N THR A 22 -1.19 12.58 -11.93
CA THR A 22 -2.13 11.55 -11.48
C THR A 22 -2.26 11.53 -9.96
N ILE A 23 -1.16 11.60 -9.21
CA ILE A 23 -1.19 11.69 -7.73
C ILE A 23 -2.01 12.92 -7.31
N HIS A 24 -1.76 14.08 -7.91
CA HIS A 24 -2.49 15.30 -7.58
C HIS A 24 -3.99 15.14 -7.88
N GLU A 25 -4.35 14.60 -9.05
CA GLU A 25 -5.75 14.36 -9.42
C GLU A 25 -6.44 13.36 -8.47
N SER A 26 -5.79 12.25 -8.13
CA SER A 26 -6.34 11.26 -7.21
C SER A 26 -6.49 11.81 -5.79
N GLN A 27 -5.56 12.65 -5.34
CA GLN A 27 -5.68 13.34 -4.05
C GLN A 27 -6.87 14.31 -4.06
N MET A 28 -7.08 15.05 -5.15
CA MET A 28 -8.28 15.87 -5.30
C MET A 28 -9.57 15.03 -5.26
N LYS A 29 -9.61 13.88 -5.93
CA LYS A 29 -10.75 12.94 -5.83
C LYS A 29 -10.95 12.42 -4.41
N SER A 30 -9.86 12.09 -3.70
CA SER A 30 -9.90 11.66 -2.30
C SER A 30 -10.50 12.75 -1.41
N THR A 31 -10.17 14.03 -1.61
CA THR A 31 -10.82 15.11 -0.83
C THR A 31 -12.34 15.19 -1.02
N LEU A 32 -12.87 14.80 -2.19
CA LEU A 32 -14.32 14.71 -2.40
C LEU A 32 -14.94 13.56 -1.58
N GLN A 33 -14.19 12.49 -1.33
CA GLN A 33 -14.61 11.40 -0.43
C GLN A 33 -14.70 11.86 1.04
N HIS A 34 -14.17 13.03 1.37
CA HIS A 34 -14.27 13.66 2.70
C HIS A 34 -15.48 14.60 2.83
N ALA A 35 -16.29 14.74 1.78
CA ALA A 35 -17.44 15.63 1.76
C ALA A 35 -18.43 15.27 2.89
N ARG A 36 -19.00 16.30 3.51
CA ARG A 36 -19.93 16.15 4.63
C ARG A 36 -21.14 15.36 4.16
N THR A 37 -21.82 14.71 5.09
CA THR A 37 -23.04 13.92 4.85
C THR A 37 -24.14 14.72 4.12
N GLU A 38 -24.08 16.05 4.19
CA GLU A 38 -25.01 17.00 3.57
C GLU A 38 -24.74 17.25 2.07
N ASP A 39 -23.57 16.87 1.55
CA ASP A 39 -23.13 17.21 0.18
C ASP A 39 -23.66 16.25 -0.91
N ASN A 40 -24.57 15.32 -0.58
CA ASN A 40 -25.11 14.28 -1.48
C ASN A 40 -24.07 13.43 -2.23
N TYR A 41 -22.79 13.53 -1.87
CA TYR A 41 -21.73 12.72 -2.45
C TYR A 41 -21.67 11.38 -1.72
N ALA A 42 -21.97 10.29 -2.44
CA ALA A 42 -21.93 8.92 -1.94
C ALA A 42 -21.15 8.06 -2.95
N PRO A 43 -19.81 7.97 -2.82
CA PRO A 43 -19.01 7.19 -3.76
C PRO A 43 -19.35 5.71 -3.61
N THR A 44 -19.40 4.99 -4.73
CA THR A 44 -19.54 3.55 -4.72
C THR A 44 -18.23 2.90 -4.22
N MET A 45 -18.29 1.66 -3.76
CA MET A 45 -17.08 0.93 -3.35
C MET A 45 -16.04 0.86 -4.49
N ALA A 46 -16.50 0.68 -5.74
CA ALA A 46 -15.62 0.68 -6.91
C ALA A 46 -14.90 2.03 -7.12
N GLN A 47 -15.57 3.15 -6.81
CA GLN A 47 -14.93 4.48 -6.87
C GLN A 47 -13.90 4.67 -5.74
N ILE A 48 -14.17 4.14 -4.55
CA ILE A 48 -13.22 4.14 -3.43
C ILE A 48 -11.97 3.32 -3.78
N GLU A 49 -12.17 2.12 -4.31
CA GLU A 49 -11.09 1.24 -4.79
C GLU A 49 -10.27 1.92 -5.89
N GLN A 50 -10.92 2.54 -6.87
CA GLN A 50 -10.23 3.23 -7.96
C GLN A 50 -9.34 4.37 -7.46
N VAL A 51 -9.85 5.23 -6.57
CA VAL A 51 -9.04 6.33 -6.02
C VAL A 51 -7.83 5.80 -5.25
N SER A 52 -8.00 4.71 -4.50
CA SER A 52 -6.93 4.06 -3.76
C SER A 52 -5.85 3.50 -4.69
N ALA A 53 -6.27 2.85 -5.79
CA ALA A 53 -5.36 2.33 -6.80
C ALA A 53 -4.61 3.44 -7.53
N GLU A 54 -5.29 4.52 -7.93
CA GLU A 54 -4.67 5.69 -8.59
C GLU A 54 -3.62 6.35 -7.68
N LYS A 55 -3.96 6.62 -6.42
CA LYS A 55 -3.08 7.28 -5.45
C LYS A 55 -1.86 6.43 -5.11
N GLY A 56 -2.08 5.17 -4.74
CA GLY A 56 -1.01 4.26 -4.36
C GLY A 56 -0.12 3.89 -5.53
N GLY A 57 -0.72 3.51 -6.66
CA GLY A 57 -0.01 3.09 -7.86
C GLY A 57 0.84 4.21 -8.48
N ALA A 58 0.25 5.40 -8.66
CA ALA A 58 0.99 6.53 -9.23
C ALA A 58 2.17 6.97 -8.34
N SER A 59 2.06 6.83 -7.01
CA SER A 59 3.15 7.13 -6.07
C SER A 59 4.36 6.22 -6.27
N LEU A 60 4.16 4.92 -6.41
CA LEU A 60 5.26 3.99 -6.70
C LEU A 60 5.79 4.09 -8.14
N ILE A 61 4.92 4.37 -9.11
CA ILE A 61 5.36 4.62 -10.49
C ILE A 61 6.25 5.86 -10.56
N ALA A 62 5.88 6.95 -9.88
CA ALA A 62 6.71 8.16 -9.78
C ALA A 62 8.09 7.83 -9.18
N ALA A 63 8.13 7.08 -8.07
CA ALA A 63 9.38 6.62 -7.47
C ALA A 63 10.19 5.74 -8.44
N GLY A 64 9.54 4.84 -9.16
CA GLY A 64 10.16 3.99 -10.17
C GLY A 64 10.83 4.80 -11.29
N PHE A 65 10.16 5.83 -11.81
CA PHE A 65 10.76 6.72 -12.81
C PHE A 65 11.93 7.54 -12.24
N LEU A 66 11.85 7.98 -10.98
CA LEU A 66 12.96 8.70 -10.34
C LEU A 66 14.21 7.84 -10.16
N ILE A 67 14.04 6.53 -9.94
CA ILE A 67 15.15 5.58 -9.71
C ILE A 67 15.72 5.06 -11.05
N GLU A 68 14.87 4.64 -11.97
CA GLU A 68 15.27 3.91 -13.18
C GLU A 68 15.26 4.77 -14.45
N GLY A 69 14.64 5.96 -14.42
CA GLY A 69 14.42 6.84 -15.57
C GLY A 69 13.38 6.32 -16.57
N ARG A 70 13.36 5.02 -16.87
CA ARG A 70 12.40 4.38 -17.76
C ARG A 70 11.88 3.07 -17.16
N LEU A 71 10.57 2.84 -17.33
CA LEU A 71 9.90 1.64 -16.85
C LEU A 71 9.33 0.85 -18.02
N THR A 72 9.48 -0.48 -17.96
CA THR A 72 8.77 -1.40 -18.85
C THR A 72 7.31 -1.50 -18.43
N HIS A 73 6.43 -1.99 -19.31
CA HIS A 73 5.03 -2.23 -18.96
C HIS A 73 4.88 -3.20 -17.78
N ALA A 74 5.75 -4.23 -17.69
CA ALA A 74 5.76 -5.16 -16.56
C ALA A 74 6.12 -4.46 -15.24
N LYS A 75 7.14 -3.57 -15.25
CA LYS A 75 7.49 -2.76 -14.08
C LYS A 75 6.37 -1.80 -13.69
N LEU A 76 5.72 -1.14 -14.65
CA LEU A 76 4.57 -0.26 -14.39
C LEU A 76 3.43 -1.02 -13.70
N ALA A 77 3.00 -2.14 -14.27
CA ALA A 77 1.92 -2.95 -13.69
C ALA A 77 2.29 -3.50 -12.29
N TYR A 78 3.55 -3.86 -12.08
CA TYR A 78 4.03 -4.28 -10.76
C TYR A 78 3.99 -3.15 -9.73
N LEU A 79 4.45 -1.95 -10.09
CA LEU A 79 4.44 -0.79 -9.20
C LEU A 79 3.02 -0.32 -8.90
N GLU A 80 2.12 -0.38 -9.89
CA GLU A 80 0.70 -0.12 -9.69
C GLU A 80 0.08 -1.11 -8.69
N TYR A 81 0.32 -2.41 -8.87
CA TYR A 81 -0.13 -3.47 -7.97
C TYR A 81 0.41 -3.27 -6.54
N LEU A 82 1.74 -3.09 -6.40
CA LEU A 82 2.35 -2.88 -5.10
C LEU A 82 1.82 -1.60 -4.44
N GLY A 83 1.64 -0.54 -5.22
CA GLY A 83 1.18 0.76 -4.74
C GLY A 83 -0.24 0.71 -4.22
N PHE A 84 -1.14 0.01 -4.93
CA PHE A 84 -2.50 -0.20 -4.44
C PHE A 84 -2.51 -0.98 -3.12
N GLY A 85 -1.73 -2.06 -3.01
CA GLY A 85 -1.62 -2.83 -1.77
C GLY A 85 -1.11 -2.00 -0.58
N LEU A 86 -0.13 -1.12 -0.81
CA LEU A 86 0.36 -0.21 0.23
C LEU A 86 -0.68 0.85 0.60
N GLN A 87 -1.43 1.40 -0.35
CA GLN A 87 -2.51 2.35 -0.02
C GLN A 87 -3.60 1.70 0.84
N LEU A 88 -3.95 0.44 0.57
CA LEU A 88 -4.90 -0.30 1.42
C LEU A 88 -4.36 -0.57 2.82
N LEU A 89 -3.05 -0.78 2.96
CA LEU A 89 -2.42 -0.92 4.26
C LEU A 89 -2.45 0.41 5.03
N ASP A 90 -2.13 1.54 4.39
CA ASP A 90 -2.22 2.87 4.98
C ASP A 90 -3.65 3.14 5.49
N ASP A 91 -4.67 2.90 4.64
CA ASP A 91 -6.07 3.07 5.00
C ASP A 91 -6.50 2.15 6.17
N LEU A 92 -5.92 0.95 6.31
CA LEU A 92 -6.15 0.07 7.45
C LEU A 92 -5.47 0.62 8.72
N GLN A 93 -4.24 1.13 8.62
CA GLN A 93 -3.51 1.71 9.75
C GLN A 93 -4.22 2.97 10.28
N ASP A 94 -4.83 3.74 9.38
CA ASP A 94 -5.44 5.04 9.68
C ASP A 94 -6.96 5.00 9.94
N VAL A 95 -7.60 3.81 9.97
CA VAL A 95 -9.06 3.63 10.19
C VAL A 95 -9.65 4.58 11.24
N ARG A 96 -9.02 4.73 12.40
CA ARG A 96 -9.52 5.59 13.49
C ARG A 96 -9.48 7.08 13.12
N GLU A 97 -8.39 7.52 12.50
CA GLU A 97 -8.23 8.93 12.10
C GLU A 97 -9.12 9.24 10.89
N ASP A 98 -9.24 8.30 9.95
CA ASP A 98 -10.15 8.39 8.82
C ASP A 98 -11.61 8.50 9.26
N MET A 99 -12.05 7.66 10.21
CA MET A 99 -13.39 7.76 10.78
C MET A 99 -13.62 9.13 11.44
N LYS A 100 -12.66 9.62 12.21
CA LYS A 100 -12.73 10.91 12.90
C LYS A 100 -12.84 12.09 11.92
N ASN A 101 -12.20 11.97 10.76
CA ASN A 101 -12.20 13.00 9.71
C ASN A 101 -13.28 12.75 8.63
N ASN A 102 -14.14 11.74 8.80
CA ASN A 102 -15.14 11.30 7.81
C ASN A 102 -14.54 10.93 6.44
N HIS A 103 -13.31 10.43 6.42
CA HIS A 103 -12.70 9.88 5.22
C HIS A 103 -13.34 8.52 4.90
N ARG A 104 -13.72 8.34 3.63
CA ARG A 104 -14.37 7.12 3.15
C ARG A 104 -13.35 6.24 2.45
N THR A 105 -12.85 5.26 3.18
CA THR A 105 -12.00 4.18 2.68
C THR A 105 -12.78 2.87 2.66
N ILE A 106 -12.21 1.81 2.09
CA ILE A 106 -12.83 0.49 2.10
C ILE A 106 -13.14 0.04 3.56
N PHE A 107 -12.24 0.37 4.49
CA PHE A 107 -12.35 -0.03 5.89
C PHE A 107 -13.37 0.81 6.66
N THR A 108 -13.36 2.14 6.52
CA THR A 108 -14.34 2.99 7.22
C THR A 108 -15.76 2.80 6.67
N GLN A 109 -15.90 2.56 5.36
CA GLN A 109 -17.18 2.22 4.75
C GLN A 109 -17.73 0.87 5.24
N THR A 110 -16.86 -0.15 5.37
CA THR A 110 -17.25 -1.45 5.95
C THR A 110 -17.83 -1.28 7.36
N LEU A 111 -17.19 -0.45 8.19
CA LEU A 111 -17.68 -0.16 9.54
C LEU A 111 -18.98 0.66 9.54
N ALA A 112 -19.13 1.61 8.61
CA ALA A 112 -20.36 2.38 8.45
C ALA A 112 -21.56 1.49 8.08
N GLU A 113 -21.32 0.37 7.41
CA GLU A 113 -22.32 -0.66 7.08
C GLU A 113 -22.56 -1.67 8.24
N GLY A 114 -21.94 -1.44 9.40
CA GLY A 114 -22.09 -2.27 10.59
C GLY A 114 -21.37 -3.62 10.50
N GLN A 115 -20.46 -3.78 9.54
CA GLN A 115 -19.70 -5.02 9.34
C GLN A 115 -18.32 -4.94 10.04
N PRO A 116 -17.80 -6.06 10.56
CA PRO A 116 -16.43 -6.10 11.09
C PRO A 116 -15.39 -6.01 9.96
N LEU A 117 -14.16 -5.63 10.30
CA LEU A 117 -13.05 -5.51 9.36
C LEU A 117 -12.46 -6.87 8.91
N ASP A 118 -13.05 -7.98 9.32
CA ASP A 118 -12.59 -9.34 9.04
C ASP A 118 -12.37 -9.56 7.52
N ALA A 119 -13.42 -9.37 6.73
CA ALA A 119 -13.40 -9.61 5.30
C ALA A 119 -12.43 -8.69 4.52
N PRO A 120 -12.44 -7.35 4.70
CA PRO A 120 -11.48 -6.50 3.99
C PRO A 120 -10.03 -6.77 4.43
N THR A 121 -9.77 -7.08 5.70
CA THR A 121 -8.42 -7.43 6.18
C THR A 121 -7.94 -8.76 5.58
N ALA A 122 -8.80 -9.79 5.54
CA ALA A 122 -8.46 -11.06 4.92
C ALA A 122 -8.14 -10.91 3.42
N ARG A 123 -8.91 -10.07 2.70
CA ARG A 123 -8.63 -9.75 1.29
C ARG A 123 -7.30 -9.03 1.12
N LEU A 124 -6.95 -8.09 2.01
CA LEU A 124 -5.65 -7.42 1.98
C LEU A 124 -4.49 -8.40 2.23
N ILE A 125 -4.61 -9.30 3.20
CA ILE A 125 -3.61 -10.35 3.44
C ILE A 125 -3.46 -11.24 2.20
N GLN A 126 -4.58 -11.66 1.61
CA GLN A 126 -4.57 -12.45 0.38
C GLN A 126 -3.91 -11.70 -0.77
N TYR A 127 -4.17 -10.39 -0.90
CA TYR A 127 -3.52 -9.53 -1.89
C TYR A 127 -2.00 -9.51 -1.67
N CYS A 128 -1.54 -9.26 -0.44
CA CYS A 128 -0.11 -9.27 -0.10
C CYS A 128 0.57 -10.63 -0.31
N TYR A 129 -0.17 -11.75 -0.37
CA TYR A 129 0.41 -13.09 -0.53
C TYR A 129 0.03 -13.77 -1.87
N CYS A 130 -0.61 -13.07 -2.80
CA CYS A 130 -1.16 -13.69 -4.01
C CYS A 130 -0.09 -14.06 -5.02
N ALA A 131 0.44 -15.27 -4.89
CA ALA A 131 1.53 -15.78 -5.71
C ALA A 131 1.33 -15.68 -7.23
N PRO A 132 0.18 -16.13 -7.74
CA PRO A 132 -0.09 -16.10 -9.18
C PRO A 132 -0.28 -14.69 -9.75
N ALA A 133 -0.68 -13.72 -8.92
CA ALA A 133 -0.87 -12.34 -9.38
C ALA A 133 0.46 -11.73 -9.83
N TYR A 134 1.54 -11.97 -9.07
CA TYR A 134 2.85 -11.39 -9.39
C TYR A 134 3.62 -12.09 -10.49
N ALA A 135 3.37 -13.39 -10.73
CA ALA A 135 4.09 -14.14 -11.77
C ALA A 135 3.92 -13.48 -13.15
N LYS A 136 2.77 -12.82 -13.34
CA LYS A 136 2.40 -12.07 -14.54
C LYS A 136 3.26 -10.82 -14.79
N PHE A 137 3.95 -10.32 -13.76
CA PHE A 137 4.80 -9.12 -13.84
C PHE A 137 6.29 -9.47 -13.95
N SER A 138 6.63 -10.74 -14.14
CA SER A 138 8.02 -11.13 -14.41
C SER A 138 8.41 -10.70 -15.82
N ASP A 139 9.31 -9.72 -15.92
CA ASP A 139 10.09 -9.49 -17.14
C ASP A 139 11.03 -10.70 -17.28
N ASP A 140 10.67 -11.65 -18.14
CA ASP A 140 11.49 -12.83 -18.49
C ASP A 140 12.73 -12.46 -19.33
N GLN A 141 13.34 -11.31 -19.06
CA GLN A 141 14.43 -10.75 -19.84
C GLN A 141 15.60 -10.43 -18.91
N ARG A 142 16.48 -11.44 -18.76
CA ARG A 142 17.91 -11.29 -18.43
C ARG A 142 18.21 -10.62 -17.09
N THR A 143 18.10 -11.36 -15.98
CA THR A 143 18.93 -11.05 -14.81
C THR A 143 19.54 -12.33 -14.27
N VAL A 144 20.85 -12.25 -14.02
CA VAL A 144 21.76 -13.34 -13.65
C VAL A 144 21.09 -14.25 -12.62
N SER A 145 20.73 -15.45 -13.04
CA SER A 145 20.33 -16.50 -12.13
C SER A 145 21.51 -16.81 -11.22
N ASP A 146 21.27 -16.91 -9.91
CA ASP A 146 22.16 -17.69 -9.08
C ASP A 146 22.12 -19.11 -9.67
N ARG A 147 23.24 -19.53 -10.28
CA ARG A 147 23.35 -20.76 -11.09
C ARG A 147 22.97 -22.03 -10.31
N LYS A 148 22.78 -21.94 -8.99
CA LYS A 148 22.33 -23.04 -8.13
C LYS A 148 20.82 -23.09 -7.88
N THR A 149 20.08 -21.98 -7.95
CA THR A 149 18.65 -21.94 -7.58
C THR A 149 17.73 -21.40 -8.67
N GLY A 150 18.26 -20.67 -9.66
CA GLY A 150 17.43 -20.09 -10.73
C GLY A 150 16.62 -18.86 -10.31
N VAL A 151 16.78 -18.36 -9.08
CA VAL A 151 16.02 -17.23 -8.52
C VAL A 151 16.89 -15.96 -8.51
N THR A 152 16.30 -14.80 -8.86
CA THR A 152 17.01 -13.51 -8.88
C THR A 152 16.90 -12.75 -7.56
N LEU A 153 17.85 -11.87 -7.23
CA LEU A 153 17.75 -10.98 -6.07
C LEU A 153 16.47 -10.14 -6.07
N ALA A 154 16.04 -9.69 -7.25
CA ALA A 154 14.78 -8.98 -7.43
C ALA A 154 13.58 -9.83 -6.97
N HIS A 155 13.58 -11.13 -7.24
CA HIS A 155 12.54 -12.02 -6.73
C HIS A 155 12.53 -12.09 -5.20
N TYR A 156 13.69 -12.24 -4.56
CA TYR A 156 13.79 -12.24 -3.09
C TYR A 156 13.28 -10.94 -2.48
N VAL A 157 13.72 -9.79 -2.98
CA VAL A 157 13.27 -8.48 -2.48
C VAL A 157 11.75 -8.36 -2.58
N ARG A 158 11.15 -8.76 -3.71
CA ARG A 158 9.68 -8.71 -3.89
C ARG A 158 8.94 -9.58 -2.88
N VAL A 159 9.36 -10.85 -2.72
CA VAL A 159 8.73 -11.77 -1.76
C VAL A 159 8.90 -11.28 -0.33
N SER A 160 10.08 -10.76 0.02
CA SER A 160 10.34 -10.21 1.36
C SER A 160 9.51 -8.97 1.64
N MET A 161 9.36 -8.05 0.68
CA MET A 161 8.50 -6.87 0.84
C MET A 161 7.03 -7.27 1.09
N MET A 162 6.53 -8.26 0.35
CA MET A 162 5.17 -8.78 0.50
C MET A 162 4.94 -9.44 1.87
N MET A 163 5.87 -10.27 2.31
CA MET A 163 5.82 -10.86 3.65
C MET A 163 5.89 -9.80 4.75
N PHE A 164 6.70 -8.76 4.54
CA PHE A 164 6.77 -7.63 5.45
C PHE A 164 5.46 -6.84 5.51
N SER A 165 4.77 -6.65 4.37
CA SER A 165 3.44 -6.04 4.35
C SER A 165 2.43 -6.82 5.20
N VAL A 166 2.48 -8.16 5.24
CA VAL A 166 1.61 -8.95 6.12
C VAL A 166 1.89 -8.66 7.59
N VAL A 167 3.16 -8.47 7.98
CA VAL A 167 3.51 -8.07 9.35
C VAL A 167 2.94 -6.69 9.68
N LEU A 168 2.95 -5.74 8.74
CA LEU A 168 2.32 -4.43 8.92
C LEU A 168 0.80 -4.53 9.03
N VAL A 169 0.15 -5.41 8.24
CA VAL A 169 -1.29 -5.68 8.40
C VAL A 169 -1.62 -6.23 9.78
N LEU A 170 -0.81 -7.17 10.29
CA LEU A 170 -0.97 -7.73 11.63
C LEU A 170 -0.72 -6.67 12.72
N GLU A 171 0.23 -5.78 12.50
CA GLU A 171 0.52 -4.64 13.38
C GLU A 171 -0.69 -3.71 13.47
N ALA A 172 -1.24 -3.30 12.33
CA ALA A 172 -2.45 -2.49 12.24
C ALA A 172 -3.63 -3.18 12.92
N ALA A 173 -3.89 -4.45 12.57
CA ALA A 173 -4.97 -5.25 13.14
C ALA A 173 -4.85 -5.38 14.66
N SER A 174 -3.62 -5.52 15.19
CA SER A 174 -3.39 -5.62 16.63
C SER A 174 -3.99 -4.43 17.39
N ARG A 175 -3.94 -3.23 16.81
CA ARG A 175 -4.42 -1.97 17.39
C ARG A 175 -5.92 -1.76 17.25
N LEU A 176 -6.61 -2.50 16.38
CA LEU A 176 -8.00 -2.28 15.97
C LEU A 176 -8.96 -3.35 16.50
N LYS A 177 -8.64 -3.94 17.67
CA LYS A 177 -9.36 -5.09 18.25
C LYS A 177 -10.88 -4.92 18.28
N GLU A 178 -11.36 -3.71 18.58
CA GLU A 178 -12.79 -3.39 18.67
C GLU A 178 -13.55 -3.47 17.34
N TYR A 179 -12.85 -3.47 16.22
CA TYR A 179 -13.42 -3.47 14.87
C TYR A 179 -13.44 -4.85 14.20
N TYR A 180 -12.95 -5.88 14.90
CA TYR A 180 -12.90 -7.26 14.42
C TYR A 180 -13.87 -8.15 15.20
N SER A 181 -14.30 -9.24 14.56
CA SER A 181 -14.93 -10.31 15.34
C SER A 181 -13.93 -10.96 16.28
N LYS A 182 -14.43 -11.53 17.39
CA LYS A 182 -13.58 -12.19 18.39
C LYS A 182 -12.85 -13.40 17.82
N ASP A 183 -13.44 -14.10 16.85
CA ASP A 183 -12.89 -15.32 16.28
C ASP A 183 -11.78 -14.97 15.29
N PHE A 184 -12.05 -14.05 14.37
CA PHE A 184 -11.06 -13.59 13.40
C PHE A 184 -9.86 -12.91 14.07
N TYR A 185 -10.07 -12.05 15.08
CA TYR A 185 -8.96 -11.43 15.82
C TYR A 185 -8.07 -12.46 16.52
N ARG A 186 -8.67 -13.55 17.05
CA ARG A 186 -7.93 -14.64 17.68
C ARG A 186 -7.12 -15.43 16.65
N GLU A 187 -7.68 -15.66 15.47
CA GLU A 187 -6.99 -16.30 14.36
C GLU A 187 -5.81 -15.46 13.86
N LEU A 188 -6.00 -14.16 13.59
CA LEU A 188 -4.91 -13.27 13.22
C LEU A 188 -3.79 -13.24 14.26
N SER A 189 -4.16 -13.19 15.55
CA SER A 189 -3.18 -13.19 16.63
C SER A 189 -2.43 -14.52 16.76
N SER A 190 -3.01 -15.66 16.38
CA SER A 190 -2.33 -16.96 16.45
C SER A 190 -1.40 -17.21 15.27
N LEU A 191 -1.71 -16.63 14.11
CA LEU A 191 -0.88 -16.68 12.90
C LEU A 191 0.27 -15.68 12.93
N SER A 192 0.21 -14.69 13.83
CA SER A 192 1.22 -13.65 13.92
C SER A 192 2.56 -14.18 14.47
N PRO A 193 3.69 -13.87 13.83
CA PRO A 193 5.01 -14.26 14.33
C PRO A 193 5.41 -13.50 15.60
N LEU A 194 4.73 -12.39 15.91
CA LEU A 194 4.91 -11.58 17.12
C LEU A 194 3.59 -11.51 17.90
N THR A 195 3.68 -11.42 19.22
CA THR A 195 2.45 -11.23 20.01
C THR A 195 1.80 -9.89 19.66
N PHE A 196 0.47 -9.85 19.64
CA PHE A 196 -0.25 -8.59 19.44
C PHE A 196 0.01 -7.57 20.56
N SER A 197 0.44 -8.01 21.74
CA SER A 197 0.91 -7.09 22.79
C SER A 197 2.19 -6.37 22.38
N ASP A 198 3.12 -7.07 21.74
CA ASP A 198 4.38 -6.49 21.31
C ASP A 198 4.22 -5.63 20.07
N LEU A 199 3.41 -6.07 19.09
CA LEU A 199 3.09 -5.26 17.91
C LEU A 199 2.48 -3.90 18.28
N LYS A 200 1.62 -3.83 19.31
CA LYS A 200 1.08 -2.55 19.81
C LYS A 200 2.14 -1.59 20.33
N LYS A 201 3.25 -2.10 20.86
CA LYS A 201 4.33 -1.27 21.43
C LYS A 201 5.25 -0.71 20.35
N VAL A 202 5.22 -1.28 19.15
CA VAL A 202 6.15 -0.98 18.07
C VAL A 202 5.37 -0.29 16.96
N ARG A 203 5.66 0.97 16.67
CA ARG A 203 5.43 1.48 15.31
C ARG A 203 6.61 1.00 14.48
N VAL A 204 6.40 -0.07 13.72
CA VAL A 204 7.49 -0.75 13.00
C VAL A 204 8.21 0.23 12.07
N GLU A 205 7.45 1.08 11.39
CA GLU A 205 7.98 2.15 10.54
C GLU A 205 8.83 3.16 11.33
N GLU A 206 8.36 3.67 12.47
CA GLU A 206 9.11 4.62 13.31
C GLU A 206 10.37 3.99 13.90
N THR A 207 10.29 2.71 14.27
CA THR A 207 11.41 1.95 14.85
C THR A 207 12.49 1.72 13.80
N ILE A 208 12.10 1.29 12.60
CA ILE A 208 13.02 1.15 11.46
C ILE A 208 13.62 2.51 11.10
N TRP A 209 12.81 3.57 11.03
CA TRP A 209 13.30 4.91 10.75
C TRP A 209 14.30 5.41 11.80
N SER A 210 14.05 5.15 13.08
CA SER A 210 14.99 5.49 14.16
C SER A 210 16.32 4.75 14.00
N ILE A 211 16.29 3.45 13.70
CA ILE A 211 17.51 2.64 13.48
C ILE A 211 18.29 3.15 12.26
N VAL A 212 17.60 3.36 11.13
CA VAL A 212 18.23 3.86 9.89
C VAL A 212 18.83 5.24 10.13
N ARG A 213 18.10 6.15 10.78
CA ARG A 213 18.60 7.48 11.11
C ARG A 213 19.84 7.41 12.00
N ASN A 214 19.83 6.61 13.05
CA ASN A 214 20.94 6.54 14.01
C ASN A 214 22.18 5.80 13.45
N GLN A 215 22.05 5.03 12.38
CA GLN A 215 23.16 4.27 11.79
C GLN A 215 23.69 4.88 10.48
N TRP A 216 22.89 5.63 9.74
CA TRP A 216 23.21 6.06 8.37
C TRP A 216 23.15 7.58 8.15
N PHE A 217 22.64 8.35 9.11
CA PHE A 217 22.59 9.82 9.09
C PHE A 217 23.20 10.40 10.38
#